data_AF-A0A0G2A4T1-F1
#
_entry.id   AF-A0A0G2A4T1-F1
#
_cell.length_a   1.000
_cell.length_b   1.000
_cell.length_c   1.000
_cell.angle_alpha   90.00
_cell.angle_beta   90.00
_cell.angle_gamma   90.00
#
_symmetry.space_group_name_H-M   'P 1'
#
loop_
_entity.id
_entity.type
_entity.pdbx_description
1 polymer ?
#
loop_
_entity_poly.entity_id
_entity_poly.type
_entity_poly.pdbx_seq_one_letter_code
_entity_poly.pdbx_strand_id
1 'polypeptide(L)'
;MTGPDFEVETEWKRVVALLDRKDEPAWAMAVIEAHKVFRQVLGEVSFGATTDDQIHNASELFKDINSVLAADLVQQHIVNQVGHRITKADAQKACDALMRAILDMVGRDFELQGFWHRWANGMNYFWGHHPRLLAGLLASVLIFIALIWFLADTHLGQWFTTVLVGFAHFVLGWTGLLIGLISALLISLLVSFSYIERQRRK
;
A
#
# COMPACT_ATOMS: atom_id res chain seq x y z
N MET A 1 -7.81 27.83 15.29
CA MET A 1 -7.89 29.02 14.41
C MET A 1 -8.93 28.69 13.37
N THR A 2 -10.15 29.22 13.54
CA THR A 2 -11.27 28.99 12.61
C THR A 2 -11.05 29.89 11.39
N GLY A 3 -10.55 29.29 10.31
CA GLY A 3 -10.59 29.92 8.98
C GLY A 3 -12.03 30.23 8.57
N PRO A 4 -12.24 31.05 7.52
CA PRO A 4 -13.60 31.33 7.04
C PRO A 4 -14.34 30.01 6.83
N ASP A 5 -15.57 29.91 7.35
CA ASP A 5 -16.41 28.71 7.29
C ASP A 5 -16.46 28.19 5.84
N PHE A 6 -15.64 27.19 5.56
CA PHE A 6 -15.54 26.60 4.24
C PHE A 6 -16.72 25.67 4.05
N GLU A 7 -17.76 26.19 3.41
CA GLU A 7 -18.90 25.39 3.03
C GLU A 7 -18.63 24.74 1.68
N VAL A 8 -18.20 23.47 1.72
CA VAL A 8 -18.04 22.60 0.54
C VAL A 8 -19.21 22.75 -0.43
N GLU A 9 -20.44 22.79 0.09
CA GLU A 9 -21.66 22.90 -0.72
C GLU A 9 -21.75 24.20 -1.51
N THR A 10 -21.35 25.32 -0.90
CA THR A 10 -21.37 26.64 -1.53
C THR A 10 -20.31 26.74 -2.63
N GLU A 11 -19.10 26.27 -2.36
CA GLU A 11 -18.03 26.25 -3.37
C GLU A 11 -18.32 25.26 -4.50
N TRP A 12 -18.96 24.12 -4.19
CA TRP A 12 -19.28 23.12 -5.21
C TRP A 12 -20.34 23.60 -6.23
N LYS A 13 -21.25 24.50 -5.83
CA LYS A 13 -22.18 25.13 -6.79
C LYS A 13 -21.44 25.82 -7.94
N ARG A 14 -20.25 26.38 -7.67
CA ARG A 14 -19.41 27.00 -8.70
C ARG A 14 -18.84 25.96 -9.67
N VAL A 15 -18.43 24.80 -9.16
CA VAL A 15 -17.96 23.67 -9.99
C VAL A 15 -19.07 23.20 -10.92
N VAL A 16 -20.28 23.00 -10.40
CA VAL A 16 -21.46 22.59 -11.20
C VAL A 16 -21.77 23.62 -12.28
N ALA A 17 -21.79 24.91 -11.93
CA ALA A 17 -22.04 25.97 -12.90
C ALA A 17 -20.99 26.02 -14.03
N LEU A 18 -19.75 25.61 -13.78
CA LEU A 18 -18.71 25.50 -14.81
C LEU A 18 -18.88 24.24 -15.68
N LEU A 19 -19.28 23.10 -15.10
CA LEU A 19 -19.56 21.86 -15.84
C LEU A 19 -20.76 21.98 -16.79
N ASP A 20 -21.75 22.80 -16.42
CA ASP A 20 -22.96 23.02 -17.23
C ASP A 20 -22.73 23.89 -18.46
N ARG A 21 -21.59 24.59 -18.52
CA ARG A 21 -21.19 25.33 -19.71
C ARG A 21 -20.87 24.39 -20.87
N LYS A 22 -20.91 24.93 -22.08
CA LYS A 22 -20.69 24.17 -23.33
C LYS A 22 -19.34 24.47 -23.97
N ASP A 23 -18.41 25.02 -23.20
CA ASP A 23 -17.08 25.39 -23.66
C ASP A 23 -15.99 24.66 -22.89
N GLU A 24 -14.94 24.28 -23.62
CA GLU A 24 -13.81 23.51 -23.12
C GLU A 24 -13.03 24.21 -21.99
N PRO A 25 -12.77 25.54 -22.05
CA PRO A 25 -12.10 26.24 -20.96
C PRO A 25 -12.89 26.19 -19.65
N ALA A 26 -14.23 26.25 -19.70
CA ALA A 26 -15.05 26.12 -18.52
C ALA A 26 -14.94 24.73 -17.88
N TRP A 27 -14.87 23.66 -18.67
CA TRP A 27 -14.68 22.31 -18.15
C TRP A 27 -13.32 22.15 -17.46
N ALA A 28 -12.26 22.68 -18.07
CA ALA A 28 -10.93 22.67 -17.47
C ALA A 28 -10.91 23.46 -16.14
N MET A 29 -11.57 24.62 -16.12
CA MET A 29 -11.74 25.41 -14.89
C MET A 29 -12.55 24.66 -13.83
N ALA A 30 -13.57 23.90 -14.21
CA ALA A 30 -14.37 23.12 -13.26
C ALA A 30 -13.50 22.10 -12.52
N VAL A 31 -12.62 21.39 -13.23
CA VAL A 31 -11.67 20.43 -12.63
C VAL A 31 -10.71 21.14 -11.68
N ILE A 32 -10.18 22.31 -12.07
CA ILE A 32 -9.28 23.10 -11.22
C ILE A 32 -9.97 23.56 -9.94
N GLU A 33 -11.20 24.11 -10.04
CA GLU A 33 -11.95 24.55 -8.86
C GLU A 33 -12.34 23.37 -7.97
N ALA A 34 -12.77 22.23 -8.54
CA ALA A 34 -13.03 21.01 -7.78
C ALA A 34 -11.79 20.52 -7.02
N HIS A 35 -10.61 20.59 -7.65
CA HIS A 35 -9.35 20.20 -7.01
C HIS A 35 -8.98 21.12 -5.85
N LYS A 36 -9.22 22.43 -5.98
CA LYS A 36 -9.00 23.38 -4.87
C LYS A 36 -9.87 23.06 -3.67
N VAL A 37 -11.17 22.80 -3.89
CA VAL A 37 -12.11 22.40 -2.83
C VAL A 37 -11.62 21.11 -2.18
N PHE A 38 -11.29 20.10 -2.96
CA PHE A 38 -10.75 18.83 -2.46
C PHE A 38 -9.49 19.02 -1.62
N ARG A 39 -8.53 19.81 -2.10
CA ARG A 39 -7.26 20.06 -1.40
C ARG A 39 -7.47 20.79 -0.09
N GLN A 40 -8.44 21.70 -0.03
CA GLN A 40 -8.79 22.40 1.20
C GLN A 40 -9.31 21.41 2.26
N VAL A 41 -10.27 20.54 1.89
CA VAL A 41 -10.76 19.47 2.79
C VAL A 41 -9.62 18.52 3.18
N LEU A 42 -8.82 18.09 2.20
CA LEU A 42 -7.71 17.17 2.43
C LEU A 42 -6.69 17.74 3.42
N GLY A 43 -6.41 19.04 3.35
CA GLY A 43 -5.50 19.73 4.27
C GLY A 43 -6.01 19.84 5.71
N GLU A 44 -7.32 19.71 5.93
CA GLU A 44 -7.91 19.66 7.28
C GLU A 44 -7.81 18.26 7.90
N VAL A 45 -7.75 17.22 7.07
CA VAL A 45 -7.84 15.82 7.50
C VAL A 45 -6.49 15.09 7.44
N SER A 46 -5.58 15.54 6.59
CA SER A 46 -4.31 14.87 6.29
C SER A 46 -3.12 15.82 6.28
N PHE A 47 -1.99 15.32 6.76
CA PHE A 47 -0.72 16.04 6.80
C PHE A 47 0.21 15.54 5.69
N GLY A 48 1.02 16.44 5.11
CA GLY A 48 1.98 16.08 4.07
C GLY A 48 2.69 17.32 3.53
N ALA A 49 3.89 17.13 2.96
CA ALA A 49 4.66 18.23 2.35
C ALA A 49 4.11 18.57 0.94
N THR A 50 3.59 17.55 0.24
CA THR A 50 2.98 17.68 -1.08
C THR A 50 1.53 17.18 -1.07
N THR A 51 0.75 17.57 -2.08
CA THR A 51 -0.62 17.05 -2.26
C THR A 51 -0.61 15.53 -2.43
N ASP A 52 0.37 14.97 -3.14
CA ASP A 52 0.55 13.52 -3.29
C ASP A 52 0.74 12.84 -1.93
N ASP A 53 1.59 13.40 -1.05
CA ASP A 53 1.78 12.87 0.30
C ASP A 53 0.49 12.92 1.11
N GLN A 54 -0.26 14.00 1.00
CA GLN A 54 -1.54 14.15 1.70
C GLN A 54 -2.57 13.13 1.20
N ILE A 55 -2.64 12.89 -0.12
CA ILE A 55 -3.52 11.88 -0.73
C ILE A 55 -3.11 10.48 -0.25
N HIS A 56 -1.81 10.19 -0.22
CA HIS A 56 -1.31 8.91 0.31
C HIS A 56 -1.69 8.73 1.79
N ASN A 57 -1.45 9.74 2.62
CA ASN A 57 -1.73 9.64 4.06
C ASN A 57 -3.22 9.52 4.35
N ALA A 58 -4.08 10.11 3.50
CA ALA A 58 -5.52 9.96 3.55
C ALA A 58 -6.06 8.73 2.80
N SER A 59 -5.19 7.86 2.25
CA SER A 59 -5.62 6.76 1.37
C SER A 59 -6.60 5.77 2.01
N GLU A 60 -6.54 5.62 3.34
CA GLU A 60 -7.47 4.77 4.09
C GLU A 60 -8.89 5.37 4.19
N LEU A 61 -9.04 6.67 3.92
CA LEU A 61 -10.33 7.35 3.96
C LEU A 61 -11.11 7.20 2.66
N PHE A 62 -10.42 7.01 1.53
CA PHE A 62 -11.06 6.95 0.22
C PHE A 62 -11.57 5.56 -0.12
N LYS A 63 -12.79 5.48 -0.65
CA LYS A 63 -13.31 4.22 -1.18
C LYS A 63 -12.63 3.77 -2.47
N ASP A 64 -12.25 4.72 -3.30
CA ASP A 64 -11.60 4.49 -4.59
C ASP A 64 -10.44 5.48 -4.80
N ILE A 65 -9.27 5.14 -4.26
CA ILE A 65 -8.04 5.92 -4.42
C ILE A 65 -7.65 6.11 -5.89
N ASN A 66 -7.91 5.12 -6.76
CA ASN A 66 -7.53 5.20 -8.17
C ASN A 66 -8.30 6.30 -8.88
N SER A 67 -9.57 6.49 -8.54
CA SER A 67 -10.38 7.59 -9.07
C SER A 67 -9.85 8.96 -8.65
N VAL A 68 -9.35 9.09 -7.41
CA VAL A 68 -8.73 10.32 -6.89
C VAL A 68 -7.44 10.62 -7.63
N LEU A 69 -6.55 9.62 -7.76
CA LEU A 69 -5.29 9.77 -8.49
C LEU A 69 -5.51 10.08 -9.97
N ALA A 70 -6.52 9.48 -10.59
CA ALA A 70 -6.88 9.79 -11.97
C ALA A 70 -7.39 11.23 -12.12
N ALA A 71 -8.21 11.72 -11.19
CA ALA A 71 -8.69 13.10 -11.19
C ALA A 71 -7.55 14.10 -10.94
N ASP A 72 -6.62 13.77 -10.04
CA ASP A 72 -5.41 14.56 -9.80
C ASP A 72 -4.54 14.65 -11.06
N LEU A 73 -4.30 13.54 -11.74
CA LEU A 73 -3.55 13.51 -12.99
C LEU A 73 -4.19 14.38 -14.09
N VAL A 74 -5.52 14.35 -14.21
CA VAL A 74 -6.24 15.23 -15.16
C VAL A 74 -5.98 16.70 -14.82
N GLN A 75 -6.05 17.07 -13.54
CA GLN A 75 -5.74 18.43 -13.10
C GLN A 75 -4.28 18.82 -13.40
N GLN A 76 -3.33 17.93 -13.13
CA GLN A 76 -1.92 18.15 -13.43
C GLN A 76 -1.69 18.36 -14.93
N HIS A 77 -2.36 17.58 -15.79
CA HIS A 77 -2.27 17.77 -17.24
C HIS A 77 -2.83 19.12 -17.67
N ILE A 78 -4.00 19.53 -17.14
CA ILE A 78 -4.60 20.83 -17.45
C ILE A 78 -3.64 21.98 -17.08
N VAL A 79 -2.97 21.90 -15.92
CA VAL A 79 -2.11 22.99 -15.43
C VAL A 79 -0.73 22.98 -16.08
N ASN A 80 -0.12 21.80 -16.29
CA ASN A 80 1.28 21.69 -16.68
C ASN A 80 1.47 21.53 -18.20
N GLN A 81 0.45 21.10 -18.95
CA GLN A 81 0.55 20.89 -20.41
C GLN A 81 -0.19 21.99 -21.17
N VAL A 82 0.57 22.83 -21.86
CA VAL A 82 0.01 23.91 -22.69
C VAL A 82 -0.86 23.31 -23.80
N GLY A 83 -2.10 23.78 -23.90
CA GLY A 83 -3.05 23.33 -24.93
C GLY A 83 -3.68 21.97 -24.67
N HIS A 84 -3.54 21.42 -23.46
CA HIS A 84 -4.26 20.21 -23.07
C HIS A 84 -5.78 20.45 -23.13
N ARG A 85 -6.47 19.55 -23.84
CA ARG A 85 -7.90 19.62 -24.09
C ARG A 85 -8.61 18.50 -23.35
N ILE A 86 -9.75 18.82 -22.72
CA ILE A 86 -10.56 17.82 -22.01
C ILE A 86 -11.97 17.80 -22.55
N THR A 87 -12.61 16.64 -22.51
CA THR A 87 -14.04 16.54 -22.84
C THR A 87 -14.90 16.83 -21.61
N LYS A 88 -16.18 17.17 -21.82
CA LYS A 88 -17.16 17.26 -20.72
C LYS A 88 -17.20 15.98 -19.90
N ALA A 89 -17.11 14.82 -20.55
CA ALA A 89 -17.16 13.53 -19.87
C ALA A 89 -15.95 13.33 -18.94
N ASP A 90 -14.75 13.71 -19.38
CA ASP A 90 -13.53 13.62 -18.56
C ASP A 90 -13.61 14.57 -17.36
N ALA A 91 -14.07 15.81 -17.60
CA ALA A 91 -14.25 16.81 -16.55
C ALA A 91 -15.27 16.34 -15.50
N GLN A 92 -16.43 15.84 -15.95
CA GLN A 92 -17.47 15.31 -15.08
C GLN A 92 -16.93 14.15 -14.23
N LYS A 93 -16.24 13.19 -14.87
CA LYS A 93 -15.66 12.03 -14.18
C LYS A 93 -14.64 12.44 -13.11
N ALA A 94 -13.79 13.41 -13.41
CA ALA A 94 -12.80 13.93 -12.46
C ALA A 94 -13.48 14.66 -11.29
N CYS A 95 -14.44 15.55 -11.57
CA CYS A 95 -15.18 16.26 -10.53
C CYS A 95 -15.99 15.30 -9.63
N ASP A 96 -16.65 14.29 -10.21
CA ASP A 96 -17.41 13.29 -9.46
C ASP A 96 -16.50 12.45 -8.54
N ALA A 97 -15.31 12.08 -9.01
CA ALA A 97 -14.33 11.36 -8.20
C ALA A 97 -13.87 12.21 -7.01
N LEU A 98 -13.57 13.49 -7.24
CA LEU A 98 -13.18 14.42 -6.17
C LEU A 98 -14.31 14.67 -5.16
N MET A 99 -15.57 14.80 -5.62
CA MET A 99 -16.72 14.92 -4.72
C MET A 99 -16.88 13.69 -3.83
N ARG A 100 -16.80 12.48 -4.40
CA ARG A 100 -16.88 11.24 -3.61
C ARG A 100 -15.78 11.18 -2.56
N ALA A 101 -14.56 11.55 -2.94
CA ALA A 101 -13.44 11.61 -2.00
C ALA A 101 -13.67 12.62 -0.87
N ILE A 102 -14.27 13.77 -1.16
CA ILE A 102 -14.68 14.75 -0.13
C ILE A 102 -15.74 14.14 0.81
N LEU A 103 -16.78 13.49 0.27
CA LEU A 103 -17.83 12.86 1.06
C LEU A 103 -17.30 11.73 1.95
N ASP A 104 -16.36 10.94 1.42
CA ASP A 104 -15.65 9.89 2.14
C ASP A 104 -14.84 10.48 3.33
N MET A 105 -14.12 11.59 3.11
CA MET A 105 -13.35 12.28 4.18
C MET A 105 -14.23 12.95 5.24
N VAL A 106 -15.37 13.53 4.85
CA VAL A 106 -16.30 14.23 5.78
C VAL A 106 -17.14 13.23 6.59
N GLY A 107 -17.03 11.92 6.33
CA GLY A 107 -17.69 10.90 7.12
C GLY A 107 -19.18 10.74 6.83
N ARG A 108 -19.70 11.40 5.77
CA ARG A 108 -21.13 11.25 5.38
C ARG A 108 -21.43 9.91 4.71
N ASP A 109 -20.41 9.24 4.20
CA ASP A 109 -20.50 7.90 3.56
C ASP A 109 -19.40 6.93 4.06
N PHE A 110 -18.73 7.22 5.18
CA PHE A 110 -17.58 6.43 5.64
C PHE A 110 -17.99 5.08 6.24
N GLU A 111 -17.63 3.99 5.55
CA GLU A 111 -17.63 2.63 6.09
C GLU A 111 -16.20 2.25 6.42
N LEU A 112 -15.94 1.80 7.66
CA LEU A 112 -14.62 1.30 8.09
C LEU A 112 -14.17 0.18 7.15
N GLN A 113 -13.23 0.49 6.26
CA GLN A 113 -12.77 -0.47 5.27
C GLN A 113 -11.91 -1.55 5.93
N GLY A 114 -12.18 -2.81 5.56
CA GLY A 114 -11.42 -3.95 6.05
C GLY A 114 -9.93 -3.87 5.68
N PHE A 115 -9.09 -4.55 6.46
CA PHE A 115 -7.63 -4.62 6.26
C PHE A 115 -7.22 -4.86 4.78
N TRP A 116 -7.93 -5.74 4.08
CA TRP A 116 -7.66 -6.06 2.67
C TRP A 116 -7.89 -4.90 1.71
N HIS A 117 -8.89 -4.04 1.95
CA HIS A 117 -9.12 -2.86 1.13
C HIS A 117 -8.03 -1.81 1.34
N ARG A 118 -7.58 -1.61 2.59
CA ARG A 118 -6.45 -0.72 2.89
C ARG A 118 -5.16 -1.18 2.23
N TRP A 119 -4.88 -2.48 2.30
CA TRP A 119 -3.73 -3.07 1.62
C TRP A 119 -3.84 -2.93 0.09
N ALA A 120 -5.01 -3.19 -0.49
CA ALA A 120 -5.25 -3.01 -1.92
C ALA A 120 -5.10 -1.55 -2.38
N ASN A 121 -5.60 -0.58 -1.60
CA ASN A 121 -5.44 0.85 -1.90
C ASN A 121 -3.97 1.28 -1.83
N GLY A 122 -3.22 0.84 -0.81
CA GLY A 122 -1.78 1.11 -0.71
C GLY A 122 -0.99 0.51 -1.87
N MET A 123 -1.30 -0.73 -2.25
CA MET A 123 -0.69 -1.39 -3.41
C MET A 123 -1.05 -0.70 -4.74
N ASN A 124 -2.30 -0.29 -4.91
CA ASN A 124 -2.76 0.44 -6.09
C ASN A 124 -2.08 1.80 -6.25
N TYR A 125 -1.93 2.55 -5.16
CA TYR A 125 -1.14 3.79 -5.15
C TYR A 125 0.30 3.53 -5.61
N PHE A 126 0.95 2.50 -5.04
CA PHE A 126 2.32 2.12 -5.41
C PHE A 126 2.43 1.70 -6.88
N TRP A 127 1.46 0.94 -7.39
CA TRP A 127 1.40 0.53 -8.80
C TRP A 127 1.22 1.71 -9.76
N GLY A 128 0.39 2.70 -9.42
CA GLY A 128 0.11 3.86 -10.26
C GLY A 128 1.31 4.82 -10.40
N HIS A 129 2.02 5.09 -9.29
CA HIS A 129 3.06 6.13 -9.25
C HIS A 129 4.48 5.62 -9.54
N HIS A 130 4.77 4.32 -9.38
CA HIS A 130 6.14 3.79 -9.51
C HIS A 130 6.33 2.64 -10.52
N PRO A 131 5.88 2.78 -11.78
CA PRO A 131 5.98 1.71 -12.78
C PRO A 131 7.42 1.30 -13.10
N ARG A 132 8.39 2.22 -12.99
CA ARG A 132 9.82 1.95 -13.25
C ARG A 132 10.50 1.15 -12.15
N LEU A 133 10.11 1.35 -10.88
CA LEU A 133 10.66 0.57 -9.76
C LEU A 133 10.16 -0.87 -9.83
N LEU A 134 8.89 -1.07 -10.19
CA LEU A 134 8.33 -2.40 -10.43
C LEU A 134 8.99 -3.13 -11.58
N ALA A 135 9.20 -2.45 -12.71
CA ALA A 135 9.96 -3.01 -13.82
C ALA A 135 11.39 -3.37 -13.42
N GLY A 136 12.06 -2.52 -12.62
CA GLY A 136 13.38 -2.80 -12.07
C GLY A 136 13.40 -3.98 -11.09
N LEU A 137 12.38 -4.11 -10.25
CA LEU A 137 12.26 -5.20 -9.28
C LEU A 137 11.96 -6.53 -10.00
N LEU A 138 11.03 -6.54 -10.96
CA LEU A 138 10.79 -7.70 -11.83
C LEU A 138 12.05 -8.09 -12.62
N ALA A 139 12.73 -7.13 -13.22
CA ALA A 139 13.99 -7.38 -13.91
C ALA A 139 15.06 -7.94 -12.97
N SER A 140 15.17 -7.41 -11.75
CA SER A 140 16.10 -7.91 -10.74
C SER A 140 15.78 -9.35 -10.31
N VAL A 141 14.50 -9.68 -10.13
CA VAL A 141 14.03 -11.04 -9.81
C VAL A 141 14.33 -11.99 -10.96
N LEU A 142 14.07 -11.59 -12.21
CA LEU A 142 14.38 -12.38 -13.40
C LEU A 142 15.90 -12.60 -13.56
N ILE A 143 16.70 -11.56 -13.35
CA ILE A 143 18.17 -11.66 -13.35
C ILE A 143 18.63 -12.59 -12.24
N PHE A 144 18.08 -12.45 -11.03
CA PHE A 144 18.40 -13.30 -9.90
C PHE A 144 18.06 -14.77 -10.16
N ILE A 145 16.90 -15.06 -10.74
CA ILE A 145 16.49 -16.42 -11.14
C ILE A 145 17.45 -16.96 -12.21
N ALA A 146 17.77 -16.17 -13.24
CA ALA A 146 18.70 -16.58 -14.28
C ALA A 146 20.11 -16.84 -13.71
N LEU A 147 20.54 -16.04 -12.74
CA LEU A 147 21.84 -16.16 -12.08
C LEU A 147 21.89 -17.37 -11.16
N ILE A 148 20.81 -17.67 -10.42
CA ILE A 148 20.68 -18.94 -9.67
C ILE A 148 20.75 -20.13 -10.62
N TRP A 149 20.01 -20.08 -11.73
CA TRP A 149 19.95 -21.18 -12.69
C TRP A 149 21.32 -21.42 -13.32
N PHE A 150 22.04 -20.34 -13.66
CA PHE A 150 23.43 -20.43 -14.13
C PHE A 150 24.39 -20.93 -13.06
N LEU A 151 24.28 -20.44 -11.81
CA LEU A 151 25.16 -20.88 -10.72
C LEU A 151 24.92 -22.35 -10.36
N ALA A 152 23.70 -22.87 -10.48
CA ALA A 152 23.34 -24.23 -10.13
C ALA A 152 24.20 -25.27 -10.89
N ASP A 153 24.53 -25.00 -12.15
CA ASP A 153 25.34 -25.88 -12.99
C ASP A 153 26.86 -25.64 -12.85
N THR A 154 27.27 -24.66 -12.05
CA THR A 154 28.71 -24.35 -11.84
C THR A 154 29.27 -24.98 -10.57
N HIS A 155 30.58 -25.29 -10.60
CA HIS A 155 31.31 -25.78 -9.41
C HIS A 155 31.19 -24.85 -8.21
N LEU A 156 31.06 -23.54 -8.42
CA LEU A 156 30.86 -22.55 -7.35
C LEU A 156 29.47 -22.69 -6.70
N GLY A 157 28.42 -22.91 -7.48
CA GLY A 157 27.07 -23.13 -6.93
C GLY A 157 26.95 -24.48 -6.22
N GLN A 158 27.58 -25.52 -6.75
CA GLN A 158 27.67 -26.82 -6.06
C GLN A 158 28.44 -26.73 -4.74
N TRP A 159 29.54 -25.96 -4.71
CA TRP A 159 30.27 -25.69 -3.47
C TRP A 159 29.40 -24.93 -2.46
N PHE A 160 28.73 -23.86 -2.89
CA PHE A 160 27.90 -23.03 -2.02
C PHE A 160 26.71 -23.83 -1.43
N THR A 161 26.01 -24.62 -2.25
CA THR A 161 24.94 -25.50 -1.79
C THR A 161 25.46 -26.56 -0.80
N THR A 162 26.63 -27.15 -1.05
CA THR A 162 27.24 -28.11 -0.13
C THR A 162 27.59 -27.47 1.22
N VAL A 163 28.11 -26.23 1.23
CA VAL A 163 28.36 -25.48 2.47
C VAL A 163 27.06 -25.19 3.21
N LEU A 164 26.02 -24.74 2.50
CA LEU A 164 24.71 -24.41 3.10
C LEU A 164 24.02 -25.64 3.68
N VAL A 165 24.02 -26.76 2.94
CA VAL A 165 23.49 -28.04 3.40
C VAL A 165 24.32 -28.58 4.56
N GLY A 166 25.65 -28.46 4.51
CA GLY A 166 26.53 -28.82 5.62
C GLY A 166 26.26 -28.01 6.88
N PHE A 167 26.06 -26.70 6.74
CA PHE A 167 25.67 -25.83 7.86
C PHE A 167 24.29 -26.19 8.41
N ALA A 168 23.32 -26.49 7.55
CA ALA A 168 22.00 -26.96 7.98
C ALA A 168 22.11 -28.28 8.77
N HIS A 169 22.88 -29.25 8.29
CA HIS A 169 23.13 -30.49 9.03
C HIS A 169 23.86 -30.27 10.35
N PHE A 170 24.78 -29.31 10.41
CA PHE A 170 25.44 -28.92 11.66
C PHE A 170 24.42 -28.38 12.68
N VAL A 171 23.58 -27.42 12.29
CA VAL A 171 22.54 -26.85 13.16
C VAL A 171 21.51 -27.91 13.58
N LEU A 172 21.05 -28.73 12.63
CA LEU A 172 20.11 -29.83 12.88
C LEU A 172 20.73 -30.94 13.75
N GLY A 173 22.02 -31.21 13.59
CA GLY A 173 22.75 -32.16 14.42
C GLY A 173 22.85 -31.70 15.87
N TRP A 174 23.19 -30.42 16.10
CA TRP A 174 23.23 -29.84 17.45
C TRP A 174 21.86 -29.80 18.13
N THR A 175 20.82 -29.43 17.38
CA THR A 175 19.44 -29.45 17.91
C THR A 175 18.97 -30.87 18.21
N GLY A 176 19.26 -31.85 17.35
CA GLY A 176 18.99 -33.26 17.63
C GLY A 176 19.72 -33.79 18.87
N LEU A 177 21.00 -33.42 19.05
CA LEU A 177 21.78 -33.78 20.23
C LEU A 177 21.17 -33.19 21.51
N LEU A 178 20.79 -31.91 21.49
CA LEU A 178 20.11 -31.26 22.62
C LEU A 178 18.80 -31.97 22.98
N ILE A 179 17.96 -32.30 21.99
CA ILE A 179 16.71 -33.04 22.20
C ILE A 179 16.98 -34.41 22.82
N GLY A 180 18.00 -35.14 22.33
CA GLY A 180 18.41 -36.43 22.89
C GLY A 180 18.86 -36.34 24.34
N LEU A 181 19.65 -35.31 24.68
CA LEU A 181 20.17 -35.09 26.02
C LEU A 181 19.06 -34.73 27.02
N ILE A 182 18.11 -33.88 26.60
CA ILE A 182 16.90 -33.57 27.38
C ILE A 182 16.06 -34.83 27.59
N SER A 183 15.86 -35.63 26.55
CA SER A 183 15.09 -36.87 26.62
C SER A 183 15.72 -37.88 27.58
N ALA A 184 17.05 -38.06 27.53
CA ALA A 184 17.78 -38.93 28.45
C ALA A 184 17.67 -38.47 29.91
N LEU A 185 17.75 -37.16 30.15
CA LEU A 185 17.53 -36.57 31.48
C LEU A 185 16.11 -36.85 32.00
N LEU A 186 15.09 -36.66 31.16
CA LEU A 186 13.70 -36.93 31.53
C LEU A 186 13.47 -38.40 31.86
N ILE A 187 14.03 -39.32 31.06
CA ILE A 187 13.94 -40.78 31.32
C ILE A 187 14.63 -41.12 32.65
N SER A 188 15.82 -40.59 32.91
CA SER A 188 16.55 -40.81 34.17
C SER A 188 15.76 -40.32 35.39
N LEU A 189 15.13 -39.15 35.28
CA LEU A 189 14.25 -38.60 36.32
C LEU A 189 13.02 -39.49 36.53
N LEU A 190 12.35 -39.94 35.47
CA LEU A 190 11.19 -40.84 35.56
C LEU A 190 11.56 -42.16 36.23
N VAL A 191 12.68 -42.76 35.86
CA VAL A 191 13.19 -43.99 36.49
C VAL A 191 13.48 -43.74 37.98
N SER A 192 14.16 -42.64 38.31
CA SER A 192 14.47 -42.27 39.70
C SER A 192 13.22 -42.07 40.54
N PHE A 193 12.21 -41.35 40.02
CA PHE A 193 10.93 -41.18 40.70
C PHE A 193 10.21 -42.51 40.91
N SER A 194 10.16 -43.37 39.89
CA SER A 194 9.53 -44.69 40.00
C SER A 194 10.22 -45.60 41.03
N TYR A 195 11.54 -45.51 41.14
CA TYR A 195 12.33 -46.25 42.12
C TYR A 195 12.07 -45.76 43.55
N ILE A 196 12.08 -44.44 43.75
CA ILE A 196 11.77 -43.81 45.05
C ILE A 196 10.34 -44.15 45.48
N GLU A 197 9.38 -44.13 44.56
CA GLU A 197 7.99 -44.46 44.88
C GLU A 197 7.83 -45.95 45.24
N ARG A 198 8.55 -46.86 44.57
CA ARG A 198 8.61 -48.27 44.96
C ARG A 198 9.24 -48.48 46.33
N GLN A 199 10.24 -47.69 46.72
CA GLN A 199 10.82 -47.76 48.06
C GLN A 199 9.89 -47.20 49.14
N ARG A 200 9.08 -46.18 48.85
CA ARG A 200 8.09 -45.63 49.80
C ARG A 200 6.88 -46.53 50.04
N ARG A 201 6.57 -47.43 49.10
CA ARG A 201 5.44 -48.37 49.20
C ARG A 201 5.81 -49.72 49.85
N LYS A 202 7.09 -49.94 50.16
CA LYS A 202 7.57 -51.06 50.99
C LYS A 202 7.78 -50.58 52.42
#